data_AF-A0A9W4MXV7-F1
#
_entry.id   AF-A0A9W4MXV7-F1
#
_cell.length_a   1.000
_cell.length_b   1.000
_cell.length_c   1.000
_cell.angle_alpha   90.00
_cell.angle_beta   90.00
_cell.angle_gamma   90.00
#
_symmetry.space_group_name_H-M   'P 1'
#
loop_
_entity.id
_entity.type
_entity.pdbx_description
1 polymer ?
#
loop_
_entity_poly.entity_id
_entity_poly.type
_entity_poly.pdbx_seq_one_letter_code
_entity_poly.pdbx_strand_id
1 'polypeptide(L)'
;MASEAKKKKIAVIGGLTGCIEGATRVSANWMRWQVVRGKRLLLWETNPDILSRWAQSVIETEILLREVTQQESFVKECIQIVNANSDPVAKAIVPDMVEELITLDHEYDRLERTYETIVAGCPAGPIKSGYLWIRQQSYWYLRSDWLRQDCINRGGCCGRSCGCCETPPDPRRRKGWGHCTAQCACCKSVRGFRATERGKRLLQPKYDLTVFPWSHYSRQMFRAYVWSLD
;
A
#
# COMPACT_ATOMS: atom_id res chain seq x y z
N MET A 1 -36.14 26.16 -17.99
CA MET A 1 -36.78 24.82 -18.10
C MET A 1 -35.80 23.65 -18.33
N ALA A 2 -34.66 23.82 -19.02
CA ALA A 2 -33.66 22.74 -19.21
C ALA A 2 -32.88 22.35 -17.92
N SER A 3 -32.82 23.23 -16.92
CA SER A 3 -32.14 23.05 -15.63
C SER A 3 -32.86 22.04 -14.70
N GLU A 4 -34.18 22.13 -14.59
CA GLU A 4 -35.02 21.24 -13.78
C GLU A 4 -34.97 19.78 -14.26
N ALA A 5 -35.04 19.58 -15.58
CA ALA A 5 -35.04 18.25 -16.18
C ALA A 5 -33.71 17.52 -15.97
N LYS A 6 -32.58 18.26 -15.99
CA LYS A 6 -31.24 17.72 -15.73
C LYS A 6 -31.08 17.31 -14.26
N LYS A 7 -31.57 18.13 -13.32
CA LYS A 7 -31.58 17.81 -11.88
C LYS A 7 -32.45 16.59 -11.55
N LYS A 8 -33.64 16.49 -12.14
CA LYS A 8 -34.52 15.31 -11.98
C LYS A 8 -33.89 14.02 -12.52
N LYS A 9 -33.21 14.09 -13.67
CA LYS A 9 -32.52 12.92 -14.25
C LYS A 9 -31.35 12.45 -13.37
N ILE A 10 -30.61 13.40 -12.76
CA ILE A 10 -29.53 13.10 -11.81
C ILE A 10 -30.08 12.43 -10.54
N ALA A 11 -31.19 12.93 -10.00
CA ALA A 11 -31.82 12.37 -8.79
C ALA A 11 -32.34 10.93 -9.01
N VAL A 12 -32.96 10.66 -10.17
CA VAL A 12 -33.46 9.33 -10.53
C VAL A 12 -32.31 8.33 -10.73
N ILE A 13 -31.21 8.76 -11.37
CA ILE A 13 -30.01 7.93 -11.52
C ILE A 13 -29.34 7.68 -10.16
N GLY A 14 -29.26 8.71 -9.30
CA GLY A 14 -28.74 8.61 -7.93
C GLY A 14 -29.50 7.61 -7.07
N GLY A 15 -30.84 7.60 -7.15
CA GLY A 15 -31.70 6.64 -6.46
C GLY A 15 -31.51 5.20 -6.94
N LEU A 16 -31.42 4.99 -8.26
CA LEU A 16 -31.15 3.67 -8.84
C LEU A 16 -29.76 3.14 -8.45
N THR A 17 -28.74 4.00 -8.36
CA THR A 17 -27.42 3.61 -7.86
C THR A 17 -27.42 3.19 -6.39
N GLY A 18 -28.21 3.84 -5.53
CA GLY A 18 -28.32 3.47 -4.12
C GLY A 18 -28.96 2.10 -3.90
N CYS A 19 -30.01 1.77 -4.68
CA CYS A 19 -30.64 0.44 -4.61
C CYS A 19 -29.72 -0.68 -5.12
N ILE A 20 -28.92 -0.42 -6.15
CA ILE A 20 -27.96 -1.39 -6.69
C ILE A 20 -26.73 -1.53 -5.77
N GLU A 21 -26.34 -0.47 -5.05
CA GLU A 21 -25.27 -0.53 -4.05
C GLU A 21 -25.58 -1.51 -2.92
N GLY A 22 -26.82 -1.57 -2.45
CA GLY A 22 -27.26 -2.57 -1.47
C GLY A 22 -27.16 -4.01 -1.99
N ALA A 23 -27.55 -4.24 -3.25
CA ALA A 23 -27.55 -5.57 -3.88
C ALA A 23 -26.15 -6.04 -4.32
N THR A 24 -25.25 -5.13 -4.68
CA THR A 24 -23.92 -5.46 -5.24
C THR A 24 -22.80 -5.51 -4.21
N ARG A 25 -22.96 -4.91 -3.03
CA ARG A 25 -21.97 -4.92 -1.92
C ARG A 25 -21.52 -6.34 -1.53
N VAL A 26 -22.32 -7.35 -1.88
CA VAL A 26 -22.13 -8.77 -1.60
C VAL A 26 -21.52 -9.56 -2.77
N SER A 27 -21.26 -8.92 -3.93
CA SER A 27 -20.82 -9.62 -5.16
C SER A 27 -19.45 -9.14 -5.68
N ALA A 28 -18.68 -10.04 -6.27
CA ALA A 28 -17.43 -9.74 -6.99
C ALA A 28 -17.61 -8.72 -8.14
N ASN A 29 -18.85 -8.47 -8.58
CA ASN A 29 -19.19 -7.47 -9.59
C ASN A 29 -19.09 -6.02 -9.07
N TRP A 30 -19.09 -5.79 -7.75
CA TRP A 30 -18.94 -4.44 -7.18
C TRP A 30 -17.62 -3.78 -7.59
N MET A 31 -16.52 -4.54 -7.61
CA MET A 31 -15.21 -4.03 -8.02
C MET A 31 -15.22 -3.63 -9.50
N ARG A 32 -15.80 -4.44 -10.40
CA ARG A 32 -16.02 -4.08 -11.81
C ARG A 32 -16.83 -2.79 -11.96
N TRP A 33 -17.86 -2.60 -11.15
CA TRP A 33 -18.64 -1.35 -11.14
C TRP A 33 -17.86 -0.16 -10.57
N GLN A 34 -17.00 -0.35 -9.56
CA GLN A 34 -16.09 0.69 -9.07
C GLN A 34 -14.98 1.01 -10.06
N VAL A 35 -14.54 0.06 -10.90
CA VAL A 35 -13.60 0.29 -12.01
C VAL A 35 -14.27 1.05 -13.15
N VAL A 36 -15.50 0.68 -13.50
CA VAL A 36 -16.32 1.43 -14.46
C VAL A 36 -16.60 2.84 -13.92
N ARG A 37 -16.83 2.99 -12.61
CA ARG A 37 -16.91 4.29 -11.93
C ARG A 37 -15.56 5.00 -11.88
N GLY A 38 -14.43 4.33 -11.66
CA GLY A 38 -13.08 4.90 -11.63
C GLY A 38 -12.68 5.47 -13.00
N LYS A 39 -13.03 4.76 -14.08
CA LYS A 39 -12.95 5.28 -15.46
C LYS A 39 -13.88 6.48 -15.71
N ARG A 40 -14.96 6.63 -14.93
CA ARG A 40 -15.95 7.73 -15.00
C ARG A 40 -15.70 8.87 -13.99
N LEU A 41 -14.92 8.64 -12.93
CA LEU A 41 -14.65 9.54 -11.80
C LEU A 41 -13.44 10.43 -11.99
N LEU A 42 -12.51 10.05 -12.88
CA LEU A 42 -11.54 10.99 -13.45
C LEU A 42 -12.20 12.22 -14.10
N LEU A 43 -13.52 12.19 -14.26
CA LEU A 43 -14.22 13.05 -15.19
C LEU A 43 -15.15 14.10 -14.53
N TRP A 44 -15.77 13.95 -13.34
CA TRP A 44 -16.81 14.96 -12.94
C TRP A 44 -17.10 15.35 -11.46
N GLU A 45 -16.53 14.75 -10.38
CA GLU A 45 -17.00 15.08 -8.99
C GLU A 45 -15.94 15.44 -7.93
N THR A 46 -14.68 15.05 -8.07
CA THR A 46 -13.62 15.35 -7.09
C THR A 46 -12.51 16.16 -7.74
N ASN A 47 -12.01 17.21 -7.06
CA ASN A 47 -10.86 17.97 -7.53
C ASN A 47 -9.66 17.02 -7.72
N PRO A 48 -9.12 16.87 -8.96
CA PRO A 48 -8.03 15.94 -9.26
C PRO A 48 -6.79 16.17 -8.40
N ASP A 49 -6.46 17.41 -8.06
CA ASP A 49 -5.28 17.74 -7.26
C ASP A 49 -5.43 17.26 -5.82
N ILE A 50 -6.64 17.38 -5.25
CA ILE A 50 -6.93 16.89 -3.91
C ILE A 50 -6.83 15.36 -3.88
N LEU A 51 -7.38 14.70 -4.91
CA LEU A 51 -7.29 13.24 -5.04
C LEU A 51 -5.84 12.77 -5.17
N SER A 52 -5.06 13.40 -6.05
CA SER A 52 -3.65 13.07 -6.25
C SER A 52 -2.82 13.25 -4.98
N ARG A 53 -3.00 14.36 -4.25
CA ARG A 53 -2.31 14.59 -2.97
C ARG A 53 -2.68 13.55 -1.93
N TRP A 54 -3.97 13.27 -1.76
CA TRP A 54 -4.42 12.23 -0.83
C TRP A 54 -3.85 10.86 -1.20
N ALA A 55 -3.91 10.50 -2.48
CA ALA A 55 -3.39 9.23 -2.97
C ALA A 55 -1.87 9.12 -2.80
N GLN A 56 -1.13 10.20 -3.05
CA GLN A 56 0.31 10.24 -2.79
C GLN A 56 0.58 9.93 -1.30
N SER A 57 -0.05 10.67 -0.40
CA SER A 57 0.17 10.53 1.05
C SER A 57 -0.21 9.14 1.57
N VAL A 58 -1.31 8.57 1.11
CA VAL A 58 -1.75 7.25 1.59
C VAL A 58 -0.83 6.14 1.09
N ILE A 59 -0.40 6.20 -0.18
CA ILE A 59 0.51 5.20 -0.75
C ILE A 59 1.87 5.30 -0.05
N GLU A 60 2.44 6.49 0.09
CA GLU A 60 3.72 6.71 0.80
C GLU A 60 3.68 6.19 2.22
N THR A 61 2.61 6.50 2.96
CA THR A 61 2.45 6.02 4.35
C THR A 61 2.33 4.50 4.40
N GLU A 62 1.59 3.88 3.46
CA GLU A 62 1.56 2.42 3.33
C GLU A 62 2.95 1.84 2.99
N ILE A 63 3.78 2.53 2.18
CA ILE A 63 5.16 2.11 1.90
C ILE A 63 6.00 2.14 3.18
N LEU A 64 5.96 3.23 3.93
CA LEU A 64 6.72 3.39 5.17
C LEU A 64 6.32 2.33 6.21
N LEU A 65 5.02 2.05 6.37
CA LEU A 65 4.55 0.95 7.23
C LEU A 65 5.15 -0.41 6.80
N ARG A 66 5.28 -0.67 5.50
CA ARG A 66 5.94 -1.89 5.00
C ARG A 66 7.44 -1.87 5.27
N GLU A 67 8.10 -0.73 5.13
CA GLU A 67 9.53 -0.61 5.42
C GLU A 67 9.83 -0.91 6.89
N VAL A 68 9.05 -0.32 7.80
CA VAL A 68 9.18 -0.54 9.25
C VAL A 68 8.96 -2.01 9.60
N THR A 69 7.84 -2.59 9.18
CA THR A 69 7.51 -4.00 9.50
C THR A 69 8.51 -5.00 8.89
N GLN A 70 9.02 -4.74 7.69
CA GLN A 70 10.06 -5.57 7.07
C GLN A 70 11.42 -5.41 7.77
N GLN A 71 11.73 -4.21 8.26
CA GLN A 71 12.93 -3.97 9.06
C GLN A 71 12.84 -4.67 10.43
N GLU A 72 11.68 -4.59 11.10
CA GLU A 72 11.45 -5.29 12.36
C GLU A 72 11.68 -6.79 12.22
N SER A 73 11.16 -7.42 11.17
CA SER A 73 11.40 -8.85 10.92
C SER A 73 12.88 -9.15 10.70
N PHE A 74 13.58 -8.32 9.92
CA PHE A 74 15.02 -8.47 9.72
C PHE A 74 15.79 -8.41 11.05
N VAL A 75 15.50 -7.41 11.90
CA VAL A 75 16.18 -7.26 13.20
C VAL A 75 15.84 -8.41 14.14
N LYS A 76 14.58 -8.87 14.17
CA LYS A 76 14.15 -10.05 14.94
C LYS A 76 14.90 -11.31 14.50
N GLU A 77 15.03 -11.54 13.19
CA GLU A 77 15.81 -12.65 12.62
C GLU A 77 17.30 -12.54 13.02
N CYS A 78 17.89 -11.34 12.94
CA CYS A 78 19.28 -11.11 13.38
C CYS A 78 19.48 -11.43 14.87
N ILE A 79 18.58 -10.97 15.74
CA ILE A 79 18.65 -11.28 17.18
C ILE A 79 18.56 -12.79 17.42
N GLN A 80 17.67 -13.49 16.71
CA GLN A 80 17.56 -14.95 16.83
C GLN A 80 18.86 -15.65 16.42
N ILE A 81 19.47 -15.24 15.30
CA ILE A 81 20.75 -15.78 14.84
C ILE A 81 21.86 -15.50 15.87
N VAL A 82 21.99 -14.27 16.34
CA VAL A 82 23.01 -13.88 17.32
C VAL A 82 22.84 -14.64 18.64
N ASN A 83 21.61 -14.80 19.12
CA ASN A 83 21.33 -15.55 20.35
C ASN A 83 21.61 -17.05 20.23
N ALA A 84 21.41 -17.62 19.03
CA ALA A 84 21.77 -19.01 18.74
C ALA A 84 23.29 -19.21 18.67
N ASN A 85 24.07 -18.16 18.41
CA ASN A 85 25.53 -18.21 18.45
C ASN A 85 26.04 -18.12 19.89
N SER A 86 27.12 -18.85 20.20
CA SER A 86 27.78 -18.80 21.51
C SER A 86 28.79 -17.67 21.66
N ASP A 87 29.03 -16.88 20.60
CA ASP A 87 30.03 -15.81 20.58
C ASP A 87 29.61 -14.62 21.48
N PRO A 88 30.36 -14.33 22.57
CA PRO A 88 30.07 -13.20 23.45
C PRO A 88 30.19 -11.84 22.75
N VAL A 89 31.06 -11.71 21.75
CA VAL A 89 31.26 -10.47 20.98
C VAL A 89 30.04 -10.19 20.12
N ALA A 90 29.49 -11.23 19.48
CA ALA A 90 28.24 -11.11 18.74
C ALA A 90 27.05 -10.78 19.66
N LYS A 91 27.04 -11.24 20.92
CA LYS A 91 25.95 -10.90 21.85
C LYS A 91 25.99 -9.44 22.34
N ALA A 92 27.13 -8.77 22.26
CA ALA A 92 27.27 -7.38 22.67
C ALA A 92 26.45 -6.40 21.82
N ILE A 93 26.07 -6.76 20.59
CA ILE A 93 25.23 -5.91 19.70
C ILE A 93 23.72 -6.09 19.91
N VAL A 94 23.29 -7.07 20.72
CA VAL A 94 21.86 -7.34 20.96
C VAL A 94 21.14 -6.16 21.61
N PRO A 95 21.70 -5.44 22.60
CA PRO A 95 21.06 -4.24 23.16
C PRO A 95 20.76 -3.17 22.10
N ASP A 96 21.69 -2.89 21.19
CA ASP A 96 21.49 -1.91 20.11
C ASP A 96 20.37 -2.35 19.16
N MET A 97 20.29 -3.66 18.84
CA MET A 97 19.19 -4.21 18.04
C MET A 97 17.83 -4.11 18.76
N VAL A 98 17.81 -4.29 20.09
CA VAL A 98 16.60 -4.11 20.90
C VAL A 98 16.17 -2.64 20.91
N GLU A 99 17.11 -1.70 21.02
CA GLU A 99 16.83 -0.26 20.91
C GLU A 99 16.28 0.11 19.51
N GLU A 100 16.81 -0.51 18.45
CA GLU A 100 16.26 -0.35 17.10
C GLU A 100 14.82 -0.87 17.02
N LEU A 101 14.49 -2.01 17.63
CA LEU A 101 13.12 -2.53 17.67
C LEU A 101 12.16 -1.59 18.42
N ILE A 102 12.59 -0.98 19.53
CA ILE A 102 11.80 0.01 20.26
C ILE A 102 11.53 1.24 19.38
N THR A 103 12.56 1.71 18.68
CA THR A 103 12.44 2.83 17.74
C THR A 103 11.45 2.53 16.61
N LEU A 104 11.54 1.33 16.03
CA LEU A 104 10.65 0.89 14.96
C LEU A 104 9.19 0.76 15.45
N ASP A 105 8.98 0.31 16.68
CA ASP A 105 7.64 0.21 17.29
C ASP A 105 6.99 1.60 17.43
N HIS A 106 7.73 2.58 17.96
CA HIS A 106 7.24 3.96 18.05
C HIS A 106 6.94 4.56 16.67
N GLU A 107 7.78 4.30 15.67
CA GLU A 107 7.55 4.78 14.31
C GLU A 107 6.34 4.09 13.65
N TYR A 108 6.16 2.79 13.87
CA TYR A 108 4.96 2.06 13.44
C TYR A 108 3.69 2.71 14.00
N ASP A 109 3.65 2.94 15.31
CA ASP A 109 2.50 3.56 16.00
C ASP A 109 2.18 4.95 15.45
N ARG A 110 3.22 5.75 15.20
CA ARG A 110 3.08 7.06 14.58
C ARG A 110 2.49 6.95 13.18
N LEU A 111 3.07 6.08 12.33
CA LEU A 111 2.63 5.89 10.96
C LEU A 111 1.21 5.33 10.88
N GLU A 112 0.80 4.46 11.82
CA GLU A 112 -0.56 3.95 11.89
C GLU A 112 -1.57 5.08 12.17
N ARG A 113 -1.27 5.97 13.13
CA ARG A 113 -2.11 7.16 13.39
C ARG A 113 -2.13 8.14 12.21
N THR A 114 -0.99 8.33 11.55
CA THR A 114 -0.90 9.14 10.33
C THR A 114 -1.75 8.54 9.21
N TYR A 115 -1.68 7.24 9.01
CA TYR A 115 -2.50 6.51 8.04
C TYR A 115 -3.99 6.71 8.31
N GLU A 116 -4.44 6.53 9.55
CA GLU A 116 -5.86 6.71 9.90
C GLU A 116 -6.31 8.18 9.67
N THR A 117 -5.45 9.15 9.95
CA THR A 117 -5.71 10.57 9.68
C THR A 117 -5.86 10.83 8.17
N ILE A 118 -4.96 10.29 7.35
CA ILE A 118 -5.01 10.43 5.88
C ILE A 118 -6.28 9.76 5.31
N VAL A 119 -6.64 8.58 5.81
CA VAL A 119 -7.85 7.87 5.39
C VAL A 119 -9.11 8.62 5.82
N ALA A 120 -9.13 9.21 7.01
CA ALA A 120 -10.23 10.07 7.45
C ALA A 120 -10.42 11.26 6.49
N GLY A 121 -9.32 11.89 6.07
CA GLY A 121 -9.27 12.98 5.09
C GLY A 121 -9.48 12.59 3.63
N CYS A 122 -9.76 11.31 3.33
CA CYS A 122 -10.06 10.86 1.97
C CYS A 122 -11.27 11.64 1.38
N PRO A 123 -11.17 12.14 0.13
CA PRO A 123 -12.29 12.81 -0.54
C PRO A 123 -13.57 11.97 -0.48
N ALA A 124 -14.66 12.61 -0.07
CA ALA A 124 -15.96 11.96 0.01
C ALA A 124 -16.40 11.43 -1.37
N GLY A 125 -17.15 10.32 -1.35
CA GLY A 125 -17.70 9.71 -2.57
C GLY A 125 -17.21 8.27 -2.80
N PRO A 126 -17.33 7.78 -4.05
CA PRO A 126 -17.04 6.38 -4.36
C PRO A 126 -15.57 6.01 -4.18
N ILE A 127 -14.65 6.98 -4.25
CA ILE A 127 -13.21 6.77 -4.03
C ILE A 127 -12.95 6.24 -2.61
N LYS A 128 -13.45 6.95 -1.58
CA LYS A 128 -13.31 6.52 -0.18
C LYS A 128 -13.90 5.13 0.04
N SER A 129 -15.09 4.89 -0.51
CA SER A 129 -15.78 3.60 -0.39
C SER A 129 -14.99 2.47 -1.08
N GLY A 130 -14.51 2.72 -2.30
CA GLY A 130 -13.65 1.82 -3.08
C GLY A 130 -12.40 1.44 -2.34
N TYR A 131 -11.64 2.44 -1.93
CA TYR A 131 -10.39 2.29 -1.18
C TYR A 131 -10.61 1.46 0.10
N LEU A 132 -11.58 1.83 0.93
CA LEU A 132 -11.85 1.15 2.20
C LEU A 132 -12.29 -0.30 2.01
N TRP A 133 -13.14 -0.56 1.01
CA TRP A 133 -13.59 -1.93 0.71
C TRP A 133 -12.42 -2.82 0.29
N ILE A 134 -11.50 -2.32 -0.53
CA ILE A 134 -10.29 -3.05 -0.92
C ILE A 134 -9.44 -3.39 0.30
N ARG A 135 -9.23 -2.43 1.22
CA ARG A 135 -8.41 -2.65 2.43
C ARG A 135 -9.04 -3.59 3.44
N GLN A 136 -10.34 -3.88 3.34
CA GLN A 136 -11.01 -4.91 4.13
C GLN A 136 -10.78 -6.32 3.57
N GLN A 137 -10.34 -6.44 2.31
CA GLN A 137 -10.05 -7.73 1.71
C GLN A 137 -8.71 -8.27 2.21
N SER A 138 -8.70 -9.53 2.64
CA SER A 138 -7.48 -10.28 2.88
C SER A 138 -6.57 -10.22 1.65
N TYR A 139 -5.26 -10.06 1.86
CA TYR A 139 -4.26 -10.05 0.79
C TYR A 139 -4.52 -9.03 -0.33
N TRP A 140 -5.15 -7.87 -0.03
CA TRP A 140 -5.44 -6.83 -1.02
C TRP A 140 -4.21 -6.42 -1.84
N TYR A 141 -3.02 -6.42 -1.21
CA TYR A 141 -1.74 -6.05 -1.80
C TYR A 141 -1.24 -7.07 -2.83
N LEU A 142 -1.77 -8.32 -2.83
CA LEU A 142 -1.45 -9.35 -3.82
C LEU A 142 -2.41 -9.34 -5.02
N ARG A 143 -3.48 -8.53 -4.99
CA ARG A 143 -4.53 -8.59 -6.02
C ARG A 143 -4.13 -7.98 -7.35
N SER A 144 -3.19 -7.03 -7.34
CA SER A 144 -2.69 -6.40 -8.56
C SER A 144 -1.49 -7.20 -9.08
N ASP A 145 -1.63 -7.75 -10.29
CA ASP A 145 -0.54 -8.41 -10.99
C ASP A 145 0.53 -7.40 -11.37
N TRP A 146 0.15 -6.12 -11.55
CA TRP A 146 1.14 -5.06 -11.72
C TRP A 146 2.06 -4.90 -10.51
N LEU A 147 1.56 -4.95 -9.27
CA LEU A 147 2.43 -4.86 -8.07
C LEU A 147 3.36 -6.07 -7.93
N ARG A 148 2.87 -7.25 -8.29
CA ARG A 148 3.69 -8.47 -8.34
C ARG A 148 4.80 -8.32 -9.38
N GLN A 149 4.46 -7.90 -10.59
CA GLN A 149 5.42 -7.71 -11.67
C GLN A 149 6.42 -6.60 -11.36
N ASP A 150 5.98 -5.51 -10.75
CA ASP A 150 6.85 -4.45 -10.27
C ASP A 150 7.84 -4.98 -9.21
N CYS A 151 7.38 -5.79 -8.27
CA CYS A 151 8.26 -6.48 -7.32
C CYS A 151 9.28 -7.38 -8.03
N ILE A 152 8.87 -8.15 -9.04
CA ILE A 152 9.77 -8.99 -9.86
C ILE A 152 10.82 -8.15 -10.58
N ASN A 153 10.39 -7.09 -11.27
CA ASN A 153 11.26 -6.22 -12.08
C ASN A 153 12.31 -5.50 -11.23
N ARG A 154 12.01 -5.23 -9.96
CA ARG A 154 12.93 -4.67 -8.97
C ARG A 154 13.84 -5.71 -8.31
N GLY A 155 13.76 -6.99 -8.71
CA GLY A 155 14.52 -8.09 -8.11
C GLY A 155 14.01 -8.52 -6.73
N GLY A 156 12.72 -8.32 -6.44
CA GLY A 156 12.07 -8.66 -5.18
C GLY A 156 11.65 -10.13 -5.05
N CYS A 157 11.02 -10.48 -3.92
CA CYS A 157 10.67 -11.88 -3.61
C CYS A 157 9.64 -12.50 -4.56
N CYS A 158 8.80 -11.71 -5.25
CA CYS A 158 7.79 -12.27 -6.16
C CYS A 158 8.38 -13.04 -7.35
N GLY A 159 9.66 -12.82 -7.68
CA GLY A 159 10.38 -13.58 -8.70
C GLY A 159 11.14 -14.77 -8.15
N ARG A 160 10.97 -15.10 -6.86
CA ARG A 160 11.72 -16.15 -6.14
C ARG A 160 10.77 -17.13 -5.46
N SER A 161 11.29 -18.29 -5.08
CA SER A 161 10.56 -19.33 -4.35
C SER A 161 10.40 -19.07 -2.85
N CYS A 162 10.90 -17.95 -2.31
CA CYS A 162 10.90 -17.70 -0.87
C CYS A 162 9.52 -17.33 -0.29
N GLY A 163 8.53 -16.99 -1.11
CA GLY A 163 7.15 -16.71 -0.66
C GLY A 163 6.99 -15.49 0.26
N CYS A 164 8.04 -14.68 0.47
CA CYS A 164 8.07 -13.67 1.53
C CYS A 164 7.01 -12.56 1.38
N CYS A 165 6.52 -12.29 0.16
CA CYS A 165 5.45 -11.32 -0.06
C CYS A 165 4.07 -11.86 0.34
N GLU A 166 3.88 -13.17 0.43
CA GLU A 166 2.60 -13.80 0.74
C GLU A 166 2.42 -13.99 2.25
N THR A 167 3.53 -14.03 2.98
CA THR A 167 3.57 -14.18 4.43
C THR A 167 3.75 -12.84 5.11
N PRO A 168 2.77 -12.36 5.91
CA PRO A 168 2.95 -11.13 6.67
C PRO A 168 4.05 -11.29 7.74
N PRO A 169 4.89 -10.27 7.95
CA PRO A 169 6.06 -10.34 8.83
C PRO A 169 5.75 -10.52 10.33
N ASP A 170 4.68 -9.88 10.84
CA ASP A 170 4.25 -10.01 12.24
C ASP A 170 2.71 -9.96 12.30
N PRO A 171 2.04 -10.98 12.85
CA PRO A 171 0.58 -11.02 12.93
C PRO A 171 -0.01 -9.97 13.89
N ARG A 172 0.80 -9.36 14.77
CA ARG A 172 0.36 -8.26 15.65
C ARG A 172 0.26 -6.93 14.91
N ARG A 173 0.94 -6.78 13.77
CA ARG A 173 0.90 -5.57 12.94
C ARG A 173 -0.31 -5.64 12.01
N ARG A 174 -1.28 -4.75 12.22
CA ARG A 174 -2.52 -4.67 11.42
C ARG A 174 -2.30 -4.06 10.04
N LYS A 175 -1.20 -3.35 9.86
CA LYS A 175 -0.77 -2.66 8.64
C LYS A 175 0.66 -3.05 8.27
N GLY A 176 1.16 -2.52 7.16
CA GLY A 176 2.52 -2.81 6.68
C GLY A 176 2.64 -4.15 5.94
N TRP A 177 1.53 -4.73 5.48
CA TRP A 177 1.57 -5.92 4.63
C TRP A 177 1.73 -5.51 3.17
N GLY A 178 2.58 -6.23 2.43
CA GLY A 178 2.76 -6.00 1.00
C GLY A 178 4.06 -6.53 0.42
N HIS A 179 4.32 -6.14 -0.83
CA HIS A 179 5.53 -6.52 -1.54
C HIS A 179 6.81 -5.96 -0.93
N CYS A 180 7.94 -6.54 -1.31
CA CYS A 180 9.25 -6.15 -0.80
C CYS A 180 9.55 -4.67 -1.02
N THR A 181 10.07 -4.07 0.04
CA THR A 181 10.78 -2.80 0.06
C THR A 181 12.29 -3.06 0.08
N ALA A 182 13.08 -2.00 0.12
CA ALA A 182 14.53 -2.12 0.36
C ALA A 182 14.86 -2.74 1.74
N GLN A 183 13.90 -2.78 2.68
CA GLN A 183 14.07 -3.31 4.03
C GLN A 183 13.78 -4.81 4.19
N CYS A 184 13.24 -5.47 3.17
CA CYS A 184 12.94 -6.91 3.22
C CYS A 184 14.17 -7.74 3.57
N ALA A 185 14.09 -8.53 4.66
CA ALA A 185 15.16 -9.42 5.15
C ALA A 185 15.68 -10.36 4.07
N CYS A 186 14.78 -11.09 3.39
CA CYS A 186 15.14 -11.99 2.29
C CYS A 186 15.89 -11.25 1.16
N CYS A 187 15.41 -10.08 0.74
CA CYS A 187 16.09 -9.27 -0.28
C CYS A 187 17.46 -8.78 0.20
N LYS A 188 17.61 -8.43 1.48
CA LYS A 188 18.89 -8.03 2.06
C LYS A 188 19.90 -9.17 2.06
N SER A 189 19.48 -10.36 2.48
CA SER A 189 20.34 -11.55 2.52
C SER A 189 20.83 -11.94 1.13
N VAL A 190 19.94 -11.94 0.13
CA VAL A 190 20.32 -12.22 -1.27
C VAL A 190 21.26 -11.15 -1.81
N ARG A 191 21.06 -9.88 -1.45
CA ARG A 191 21.93 -8.79 -1.89
C ARG A 191 23.31 -8.86 -1.24
N GLY A 192 23.42 -9.35 0.00
CA GLY A 192 24.70 -9.51 0.71
C GLY A 192 25.37 -8.21 1.18
N PHE A 193 24.78 -7.03 0.91
CA PHE A 193 25.27 -5.73 1.37
C PHE A 193 24.13 -4.75 1.65
N ARG A 194 24.42 -3.68 2.42
CA ARG A 194 23.45 -2.59 2.67
C ARG A 194 23.28 -1.76 1.40
N ALA A 195 22.06 -1.59 0.91
CA ALA A 195 21.82 -0.75 -0.25
C ALA A 195 22.26 0.69 0.01
N THR A 196 23.07 1.22 -0.92
CA THR A 196 23.32 2.66 -1.03
C THR A 196 22.02 3.39 -1.34
N GLU A 197 22.00 4.71 -1.13
CA GLU A 197 20.82 5.51 -1.46
C GLU A 197 20.39 5.37 -2.93
N ARG A 198 21.37 5.24 -3.84
CA ARG A 198 21.12 4.92 -5.25
C ARG A 198 20.48 3.54 -5.42
N GLY A 199 20.95 2.53 -4.68
CA GLY A 199 20.37 1.18 -4.70
C GLY A 199 18.94 1.12 -4.14
N LYS A 200 18.63 1.92 -3.11
CA LYS A 200 17.25 2.03 -2.59
C LYS A 200 16.29 2.60 -3.64
N ARG A 201 16.72 3.58 -4.44
CA ARG A 201 15.92 4.15 -5.54
C ARG A 201 15.63 3.16 -6.68
N LEU A 202 16.52 2.19 -6.92
CA LEU A 202 16.26 1.12 -7.89
C LEU A 202 15.26 0.10 -7.33
N LEU A 203 15.31 -0.14 -6.02
CA LEU A 203 14.37 -1.01 -5.32
C LEU A 203 13.03 -0.34 -5.03
N GLN A 204 12.93 0.98 -5.17
CA GLN A 204 11.72 1.77 -5.02
C GLN A 204 11.76 2.95 -6.00
N PRO A 205 11.36 2.74 -7.26
CA PRO A 205 11.30 3.78 -8.26
C PRO A 205 10.44 4.95 -7.77
N LYS A 206 10.90 6.17 -8.05
CA LYS A 206 10.16 7.37 -7.70
C LYS A 206 8.86 7.44 -8.48
N TYR A 207 7.79 7.81 -7.80
CA TYR A 207 6.53 8.20 -8.39
C TYR A 207 6.07 9.49 -7.74
N ASP A 208 5.33 10.29 -8.49
CA ASP A 208 4.76 11.54 -8.02
C ASP A 208 3.40 11.72 -8.69
N LEU A 209 2.33 11.58 -7.91
CA LEU A 209 0.96 11.75 -8.36
C LEU A 209 0.57 13.24 -8.43
N THR A 210 1.34 14.13 -7.81
CA THR A 210 1.06 15.56 -7.73
C THR A 210 1.68 16.35 -8.88
N VAL A 211 2.88 15.95 -9.33
CA VAL A 211 3.60 16.61 -10.42
C VAL A 211 3.47 15.83 -11.73
N PHE A 212 3.55 14.49 -11.67
CA PHE A 212 3.51 13.63 -12.87
C PHE A 212 2.49 12.50 -12.75
N PRO A 213 1.19 12.79 -12.49
CA PRO A 213 0.15 11.76 -12.33
C PRO A 213 0.02 10.82 -13.54
N TRP A 214 0.45 11.29 -14.71
CA TRP A 214 0.31 10.59 -15.99
C TRP A 214 1.57 9.87 -16.45
N SER A 215 2.67 9.91 -15.68
CA SER A 215 3.77 8.99 -15.97
C SER A 215 3.25 7.56 -15.88
N HIS A 216 3.74 6.66 -16.74
CA HIS A 216 3.28 5.27 -16.76
C HIS A 216 3.36 4.66 -15.35
N TYR A 217 4.50 4.85 -14.67
CA TYR A 217 4.71 4.31 -13.33
C TYR A 217 3.78 4.94 -12.26
N SER A 218 3.66 6.27 -12.21
CA SER A 218 2.74 6.98 -11.30
C SER A 218 1.31 6.51 -11.48
N ARG A 219 0.84 6.41 -12.73
CA ARG A 219 -0.52 5.96 -13.03
C ARG A 219 -0.77 4.54 -12.55
N GLN A 220 0.19 3.64 -12.76
CA GLN A 220 0.07 2.26 -12.33
C GLN A 220 0.12 2.14 -10.80
N MET A 221 0.98 2.91 -10.11
CA MET A 221 0.97 3.01 -8.65
C MET A 221 -0.40 3.43 -8.12
N PHE A 222 -1.00 4.48 -8.69
CA PHE A 222 -2.35 4.92 -8.30
C PHE A 222 -3.41 3.83 -8.54
N ARG A 223 -3.43 3.21 -9.72
CA ARG A 223 -4.39 2.15 -10.08
C ARG A 223 -4.27 0.95 -9.16
N ALA A 224 -3.06 0.49 -8.92
CA ALA A 224 -2.80 -0.71 -8.15
C ALA A 224 -3.02 -0.49 -6.65
N TYR A 225 -2.53 0.61 -6.09
CA TYR A 225 -2.75 0.89 -4.68
C TYR A 225 -4.18 1.32 -4.43
N VAL A 226 -4.71 2.35 -5.09
CA VAL A 226 -6.03 2.89 -4.71
C VAL A 226 -7.16 1.91 -5.08
N TRP A 227 -7.02 1.19 -6.20
CA TRP A 227 -8.09 0.41 -6.80
C TRP A 227 -7.81 -1.09 -6.94
N SER A 228 -6.61 -1.58 -6.59
CA SER A 228 -6.19 -2.97 -6.86
C SER A 228 -6.38 -3.40 -8.31
N LEU A 229 -6.06 -2.50 -9.24
CA LEU A 229 -6.16 -2.74 -10.68
C LEU A 229 -4.81 -2.96 -11.34
N ASP A 230 -4.86 -3.61 -12.49
CA ASP A 230 -3.77 -3.72 -13.45
C ASP A 230 -3.78 -2.56 -14.47
#